data_AF-A0A496U1X8-F1
#
_entry.id   AF-A0A496U1X8-F1
#
_cell.length_a   1.000
_cell.length_b   1.000
_cell.length_c   1.000
_cell.angle_alpha   90.00
_cell.angle_beta   90.00
_cell.angle_gamma   90.00
#
_symmetry.space_group_name_H-M   'P 1'
#
loop_
_entity.id
_entity.type
_entity.pdbx_description
1 polymer ?
#
loop_
_entity_poly.entity_id
_entity_poly.type
_entity_poly.pdbx_seq_one_letter_code
_entity_poly.pdbx_strand_id
1 'polypeptide(L)' 'MDRDFTEIYREYRDMVYNYMYWKTGSSEEALDLTQEVFLKIYKNLRKFRGESSLKTWIMKIATNHAN' A
#
# COMPACT_ATOMS: atom_id res chain seq x y z
N MET A 1 0.81 15.87 -7.53
CA MET A 1 -0.11 14.73 -7.40
C MET A 1 0.45 13.43 -7.96
N ASP A 2 0.79 13.34 -9.25
CA ASP A 2 1.45 12.12 -9.78
C ASP A 2 2.88 11.93 -9.25
N ARG A 3 3.61 13.04 -9.03
CA ARG A 3 4.93 13.01 -8.36
C ARG A 3 4.84 12.50 -6.93
N ASP A 4 3.91 13.02 -6.14
CA ASP A 4 3.70 12.62 -4.74
C ASP A 4 3.38 11.12 -4.63
N PHE A 5 2.50 10.61 -5.50
CA PHE A 5 2.20 9.17 -5.51
C PHE A 5 3.39 8.31 -5.95
N THR A 6 4.18 8.77 -6.93
CA THR A 6 5.35 8.03 -7.41
C THR A 6 6.40 7.86 -6.30
N GLU A 7 6.63 8.90 -5.49
CA GLU A 7 7.53 8.84 -4.35
C GLU A 7 7.02 7.87 -3.28
N ILE A 8 5.73 7.95 -2.96
CA ILE A 8 5.07 7.02 -2.03
C ILE A 8 5.17 5.57 -2.54
N TYR A 9 4.94 5.34 -3.83
CA TYR A 9 5.08 4.01 -4.41
C TYR A 9 6.50 3.49 -4.23
N ARG A 10 7.51 4.28 -4.61
CA ARG A 10 8.92 3.89 -4.50
C ARG A 10 9.33 3.60 -3.06
N GLU A 11 8.87 4.40 -2.10
CA GLU A 11 9.25 4.26 -0.70
C GLU A 11 8.58 3.07 -0.01
N TYR A 12 7.31 2.79 -0.34
CA TYR A 12 6.49 1.84 0.42
C TYR A 12 6.21 0.52 -0.31
N ARG A 13 6.54 0.39 -1.61
CA ARG A 13 6.23 -0.81 -2.41
C ARG A 13 6.75 -2.08 -1.76
N ASP A 14 8.02 -2.12 -1.40
CA ASP A 14 8.65 -3.33 -0.89
C ASP A 14 8.08 -3.72 0.48
N MET A 15 7.74 -2.74 1.31
CA MET A 15 7.07 -3.00 2.60
C MET A 15 5.70 -3.65 2.40
N VAL A 16 4.89 -3.10 1.48
CA VAL A 16 3.55 -3.65 1.19
C VAL A 16 3.66 -5.03 0.55
N TYR A 17 4.57 -5.19 -0.42
CA TYR A 17 4.82 -6.47 -1.07
C TYR A 17 5.25 -7.56 -0.09
N ASN A 18 6.23 -7.27 0.78
CA ASN A 18 6.69 -8.22 1.77
C ASN A 18 5.58 -8.62 2.75
N TYR A 19 4.69 -7.69 3.11
CA TYR A 19 3.53 -7.99 3.94
C TYR A 19 2.53 -8.91 3.23
N MET A 20 2.22 -8.63 1.96
CA MET A 20 1.32 -9.48 1.16
C MET A 20 1.92 -10.86 0.89
N TYR A 21 3.22 -10.93 0.63
CA TYR A 21 3.94 -12.19 0.45
C TYR A 21 3.93 -13.02 1.73
N TRP A 22 4.17 -12.40 2.89
CA TRP A 22 4.06 -13.10 4.18
C TRP A 22 2.64 -13.64 4.44
N LYS A 23 1.61 -12.93 3.98
CA LYS A 23 0.20 -13.34 4.14
C LYS A 23 -0.22 -14.47 3.19
N THR A 24 0.20 -14.41 1.93
CA THR A 24 -0.28 -15.31 0.87
C THR A 24 0.64 -16.52 0.65
N GLY A 25 1.94 -16.38 0.92
CA GLY A 25 2.95 -17.36 0.53
C GLY A 25 3.15 -17.48 -0.99
N SER A 26 2.50 -16.63 -1.80
CA SER A 26 2.56 -16.65 -3.26
C SER A 26 3.09 -15.33 -3.78
N SER A 27 4.14 -15.40 -4.60
CA SER A 27 4.74 -14.22 -5.23
C SER A 27 3.75 -13.52 -6.18
N GLU A 28 3.00 -14.31 -6.96
CA GLU A 28 2.00 -13.81 -7.91
C GLU A 28 0.86 -13.09 -7.19
N GLU A 29 0.27 -13.74 -6.19
CA GLU A 29 -0.82 -13.15 -5.41
C GLU A 29 -0.36 -11.91 -4.65
N ALA A 30 0.87 -11.93 -4.11
CA ALA A 30 1.44 -10.79 -3.44
C ALA A 30 1.65 -9.59 -4.37
N LEU A 31 2.07 -9.81 -5.62
CA LEU A 31 2.20 -8.75 -6.62
C LEU A 31 0.86 -8.12 -6.97
N ASP A 32 -0.18 -8.94 -7.15
CA ASP A 32 -1.52 -8.47 -7.49
C ASP A 32 -2.15 -7.67 -6.33
N LEU A 33 -2.13 -8.22 -5.11
CA LEU A 33 -2.63 -7.52 -3.93
C LEU A 33 -1.86 -6.23 -3.65
N THR A 34 -0.54 -6.21 -3.88
CA THR A 34 0.26 -4.98 -3.76
C THR A 34 -0.24 -3.90 -4.70
N GLN A 35 -0.50 -4.26 -5.97
CA GLN A 35 -1.04 -3.31 -6.95
C GLN A 35 -2.41 -2.77 -6.51
N GLU A 36 -3.31 -3.63 -6.05
CA GLU A 36 -4.62 -3.22 -5.54
C GLU A 36 -4.54 -2.28 -4.33
N VAL A 37 -3.61 -2.53 -3.39
CA VAL A 37 -3.33 -1.61 -2.27
C VAL A 37 -2.91 -0.25 -2.79
N PHE A 38 -1.99 -0.18 -3.75
CA PHE A 38 -1.53 1.10 -4.29
C PHE A 38 -2.60 1.84 -5.09
N LEU A 39 -3.50 1.13 -5.78
CA LEU A 39 -4.69 1.73 -6.39
C LEU A 39 -5.62 2.35 -5.33
N LYS A 40 -5.81 1.68 -4.18
CA LYS A 40 -6.59 2.22 -3.05
C LYS A 40 -5.90 3.43 -2.41
N ILE A 41 -4.58 3.40 -2.27
CA ILE A 41 -3.78 4.53 -1.80
C ILE A 41 -3.98 5.73 -2.74
N TYR A 42 -3.77 5.55 -4.04
CA TYR A 42 -3.94 6.61 -5.04
C TYR A 42 -5.33 7.27 -4.96
N LYS A 43 -6.39 6.46 -4.91
CA LYS A 43 -7.78 6.95 -4.81
C LYS A 43 -8.08 7.72 -3.53
N ASN A 44 -7.37 7.42 -2.44
CA ASN A 44 -7.63 8.00 -1.12
C ASN A 44 -6.54 8.96 -0.64
N LEU A 45 -5.47 9.17 -1.41
CA LEU A 45 -4.33 9.98 -0.99
C LEU A 45 -4.74 11.42 -0.66
N ARG A 46 -5.63 12.03 -1.46
CA ARG A 46 -6.18 13.36 -1.18
C ARG A 46 -7.00 13.45 0.11
N LYS A 47 -7.46 12.31 0.65
CA LYS A 47 -8.26 12.21 1.87
C LYS A 47 -7.40 11.90 3.10
N PHE A 48 -6.09 11.72 2.93
CA PHE A 48 -5.19 11.52 4.06
C PHE A 48 -5.09 12.81 4.88
N ARG A 49 -5.59 12.78 6.12
CA ARG A 49 -5.69 13.94 7.01
C ARG A 49 -4.48 14.18 7.91
N GLY A 50 -3.44 13.33 7.81
CA GLY A 50 -2.25 13.44 8.67
C GLY A 50 -2.46 13.06 10.15
N GLU A 51 -3.59 12.43 10.49
CA GLU A 51 -3.91 11.96 11.85
C GLU A 51 -3.03 10.79 12.33
N SER A 52 -2.23 10.22 11.43
CA SER A 52 -1.23 9.19 11.71
C SER A 52 -0.06 9.34 10.74
N SER A 53 1.04 8.61 10.95
CA SER A 53 2.11 8.57 9.96
C SER A 53 1.61 8.01 8.63
N LEU A 54 2.21 8.44 7.53
CA LEU A 54 1.86 7.93 6.20
C LEU A 54 2.05 6.40 6.13
N LYS A 55 3.14 5.89 6.72
CA LYS A 55 3.41 4.46 6.89
C LYS A 55 2.27 3.74 7.61
N THR A 56 1.80 4.27 8.74
CA THR A 56 0.69 3.70 9.51
C THR A 56 -0.59 3.63 8.68
N TRP A 57 -0.89 4.70 7.95
CA TRP A 57 -2.08 4.76 7.10
C TRP A 57 -2.01 3.78 5.92
N ILE A 58 -0.85 3.66 5.26
CA ILE A 58 -0.61 2.66 4.20
C ILE A 58 -0.77 1.24 4.73
N MET A 59 -0.15 0.92 5.87
CA MET A 59 -0.26 -0.42 6.48
C MET A 59 -1.68 -0.76 6.92
N LYS A 60 -2.49 0.24 7.31
CA LYS A 60 -3.92 0.04 7.58
C LYS A 60 -4.68 -0.38 6.33
N ILE A 61 -4.41 0.27 5.18
CA ILE A 61 -5.02 -0.12 3.89
C ILE A 61 -4.57 -1.53 3.49
N ALA A 62 -3.28 -1.84 3.62
CA ALA A 62 -2.74 -3.16 3.30
C ALA A 62 -3.36 -4.27 4.17
N THR A 63 -3.40 -4.06 5.48
CA THR A 63 -4.02 -5.02 6.43
C THR A 63 -5.49 -5.24 6.13
N ASN A 64 -6.25 -4.17 5.84
CA ASN A 64 -7.67 -4.28 5.50
C ASN A 64 -7.92 -4.99 4.16
N HIS A 65 -6.91 -5.07 3.30
CA HIS A 65 -7.05 -5.75 2.01
C HIS A 65 -6.61 -7.21 2.04
N ALA A 66 -5.75 -7.59 2.99
CA ALA A 66 -5.26 -8.95 3.17
C ALA A 66 -6.15 -9.82 4.09
N ASN A 67 -7.30 -9.31 4.53
CA ASN A 67 -8.28 -9.99 5.38
C ASN A 67 -9.59 -10.23 4.63
#